data_AF-A0A7S3FG09-F1
#
_entry.id   AF-A0A7S3FG09-F1
#
_cell.length_a   1.000
_cell.length_b   1.000
_cell.length_c   1.000
_cell.angle_alpha   90.00
_cell.angle_beta   90.00
_cell.angle_gamma   90.00
#
_symmetry.space_group_name_H-M   'P 1'
#
loop_
_entity.id
_entity.type
_entity.pdbx_description
1 polymer ?
#
loop_
_entity_poly.entity_id
_entity_poly.type
_entity_poly.pdbx_seq_one_letter_code
_entity_poly.pdbx_strand_id
1 'polypeptide(L)'
;AEGLPRPFCMVLWPFLLADTPTPPRGHLLKVQGLEKYPNLGVIEECTGSKCPGSVEVTDNGRTLRITGNSRVYLVEDASGNIEWQDLKYVRLPLLGSSLAFSADISGIKCNCNAAMYLVALPEPQNDNSCYCDITYGMCGSPCVELDLLESNVEVIQTTVH
;
A
#
# COMPACT_ATOMS: atom_id res chain seq x y z
N ALA A 1 -15.69 -28.39 -4.53
CA ALA A 1 -15.26 -28.11 -5.91
C ALA A 1 -14.22 -27.01 -5.85
N GLU A 2 -13.09 -27.23 -6.51
CA GLU A 2 -11.94 -26.32 -6.50
C GLU A 2 -12.05 -25.28 -7.62
N GLY A 3 -11.23 -24.23 -7.53
CA GLY A 3 -10.77 -23.47 -8.71
C GLY A 3 -11.72 -22.41 -9.29
N LEU A 4 -11.49 -21.16 -8.90
CA LEU A 4 -11.44 -19.98 -9.79
C LEU A 4 -10.83 -18.81 -8.97
N PRO A 5 -9.86 -18.05 -9.51
CA PRO A 5 -9.20 -16.98 -8.78
C PRO A 5 -10.14 -15.78 -8.63
N ARG A 6 -10.35 -15.34 -7.38
CA ARG A 6 -11.21 -14.20 -7.06
C ARG A 6 -10.40 -12.91 -7.22
N PRO A 7 -10.83 -11.92 -8.03
CA PRO A 7 -10.17 -10.61 -8.09
C PRO A 7 -10.57 -9.77 -6.87
N PHE A 8 -9.61 -9.08 -6.26
CA PHE A 8 -9.81 -8.29 -5.03
C PHE A 8 -9.45 -6.80 -5.25
N CYS A 9 -9.83 -5.92 -4.31
CA CYS A 9 -9.44 -4.50 -4.14
C CYS A 9 -9.63 -4.12 -2.66
N MET A 10 -8.79 -3.36 -1.93
CA MET A 10 -7.36 -2.96 -2.07
C MET A 10 -6.62 -3.36 -0.76
N VAL A 11 -5.27 -3.38 -0.69
CA VAL A 11 -4.58 -3.62 0.60
C VAL A 11 -3.50 -2.59 0.92
N LEU A 12 -3.95 -1.41 1.30
CA LEU A 12 -3.75 -1.06 2.71
C LEU A 12 -5.08 -1.50 3.38
N TRP A 13 -5.05 -2.45 4.35
CA TRP A 13 -6.21 -3.28 4.81
C TRP A 13 -7.23 -2.42 5.64
N PRO A 14 -8.41 -2.89 6.14
CA PRO A 14 -8.87 -4.26 6.41
C PRO A 14 -10.30 -4.65 5.91
N PHE A 15 -10.68 -5.90 6.21
CA PHE A 15 -12.03 -6.50 6.42
C PHE A 15 -13.26 -6.03 5.58
N LEU A 16 -14.01 -6.98 5.02
CA LEU A 16 -15.22 -6.70 4.22
C LEU A 16 -16.42 -7.57 4.62
N LEU A 17 -17.52 -6.92 5.06
CA LEU A 17 -18.85 -7.50 5.18
C LEU A 17 -19.70 -7.08 3.95
N ALA A 18 -20.20 -8.08 3.23
CA ALA A 18 -21.18 -8.01 2.13
C ALA A 18 -20.74 -7.48 0.73
N ASP A 19 -21.20 -8.22 -0.29
CA ASP A 19 -20.92 -8.07 -1.73
C ASP A 19 -21.16 -6.67 -2.31
N THR A 20 -20.24 -6.22 -3.18
CA THR A 20 -20.59 -5.37 -4.34
C THR A 20 -19.82 -5.79 -5.61
N PRO A 21 -20.37 -5.63 -6.84
CA PRO A 21 -19.93 -6.42 -8.00
C PRO A 21 -19.00 -5.69 -8.99
N THR A 22 -18.50 -4.49 -8.68
CA THR A 22 -17.75 -3.65 -9.64
C THR A 22 -16.37 -3.25 -9.13
N PRO A 23 -15.26 -3.58 -9.83
CA PRO A 23 -13.94 -3.13 -9.43
C PRO A 23 -13.84 -1.59 -9.52
N PRO A 24 -13.26 -0.92 -8.51
CA PRO A 24 -13.04 0.52 -8.55
C PRO A 24 -12.20 0.96 -9.75
N ARG A 25 -12.53 2.12 -10.33
CA ARG A 25 -11.67 2.77 -11.34
C ARG A 25 -10.48 3.40 -10.63
N GLY A 26 -9.27 3.06 -11.07
CA GLY A 26 -7.99 3.42 -10.44
C GLY A 26 -7.88 4.82 -9.84
N HIS A 27 -7.28 4.88 -8.65
CA HIS A 27 -7.25 6.03 -7.73
C HIS A 27 -5.89 6.69 -7.72
N LEU A 28 -5.83 8.01 -7.48
CA LEU A 28 -4.59 8.76 -7.48
C LEU A 28 -4.17 9.15 -6.07
N LEU A 29 -3.01 8.69 -5.63
CA LEU A 29 -2.32 9.14 -4.41
C LEU A 29 -1.12 10.00 -4.81
N LYS A 30 -1.07 11.23 -4.30
CA LYS A 30 0.04 12.16 -4.46
C LYS A 30 0.60 12.56 -3.10
N VAL A 31 1.76 12.00 -2.74
CA VAL A 31 2.46 12.31 -1.49
C VAL A 31 3.45 13.44 -1.75
N GLN A 32 3.44 14.47 -0.91
CA GLN A 32 4.37 15.60 -1.01
C GLN A 32 5.60 15.34 -0.14
N GLY A 33 6.78 15.81 -0.56
CA GLY A 33 8.03 15.58 0.17
C GLY A 33 8.70 14.24 -0.13
N LEU A 34 8.22 13.48 -1.12
CA LEU A 34 8.89 12.28 -1.63
C LEU A 34 9.97 12.61 -2.68
N GLU A 35 9.90 13.79 -3.30
CA GLU A 35 10.90 14.29 -4.26
C GLU A 35 12.31 14.48 -3.68
N LYS A 36 12.48 14.37 -2.35
CA LYS A 36 13.79 14.34 -1.67
C LYS A 36 14.50 12.98 -1.75
N TYR A 37 13.81 11.92 -2.19
CA TYR A 37 14.36 10.59 -2.41
C TYR A 37 14.60 10.40 -3.91
N PRO A 38 15.82 10.63 -4.44
CA PRO A 38 16.08 10.68 -5.88
C PRO A 38 15.90 9.31 -6.56
N ASN A 39 16.02 8.22 -5.81
CA ASN A 39 15.95 6.85 -6.30
C ASN A 39 14.67 6.14 -5.79
N LEU A 40 13.58 6.89 -5.63
CA LEU A 40 12.31 6.36 -5.18
C LEU A 40 11.70 5.40 -6.22
N GLY A 41 11.44 4.18 -5.79
CA GLY A 41 10.63 3.21 -6.51
C GLY A 41 9.37 2.82 -5.72
N VAL A 42 8.52 2.03 -6.36
CA VAL A 42 7.39 1.34 -5.73
C VAL A 42 7.41 -0.13 -6.11
N ILE A 43 6.97 -0.97 -5.18
CA ILE A 43 6.74 -2.39 -5.43
C ILE A 43 5.35 -2.79 -4.95
N GLU A 44 4.65 -3.60 -5.76
CA GLU A 44 3.39 -4.24 -5.41
C GLU A 44 3.64 -5.63 -4.83
N GLU A 45 2.89 -6.03 -3.79
CA GLU A 45 2.93 -7.39 -3.27
C GLU A 45 2.17 -8.36 -4.18
N CYS A 46 2.92 -9.20 -4.90
CA CYS A 46 2.41 -10.13 -5.91
C CYS A 46 2.65 -11.59 -5.46
N THR A 47 1.73 -12.50 -5.79
CA THR A 47 1.90 -13.93 -5.51
C THR A 47 2.55 -14.61 -6.72
N GLY A 48 3.88 -14.74 -6.68
CA GLY A 48 4.67 -15.07 -7.86
C GLY A 48 4.44 -14.04 -8.98
N SER A 49 4.35 -14.48 -10.23
CA SER A 49 4.14 -13.59 -11.39
C SER A 49 2.73 -12.96 -11.50
N LYS A 50 1.89 -13.05 -10.46
CA LYS A 50 0.52 -12.50 -10.47
C LYS A 50 0.34 -11.45 -9.38
N CYS A 51 0.32 -10.19 -9.82
CA CYS A 51 -0.11 -9.07 -9.01
C CYS A 51 -1.65 -9.01 -8.98
N PRO A 52 -2.27 -8.77 -7.82
CA PRO A 52 -3.72 -8.78 -7.70
C PRO A 52 -4.36 -7.43 -8.08
N GLY A 53 -3.55 -6.42 -8.36
CA GLY A 53 -3.94 -5.15 -8.96
C GLY A 53 -2.93 -4.63 -9.96
N SER A 54 -2.77 -3.31 -9.99
CA SER A 54 -1.81 -2.61 -10.83
C SER A 54 -1.43 -1.27 -10.22
N VAL A 55 -0.13 -0.96 -10.23
CA VAL A 55 0.42 0.35 -9.84
C VAL A 55 0.99 1.05 -11.07
N GLU A 56 0.48 2.24 -11.39
CA GLU A 56 1.06 3.11 -12.42
C GLU A 56 1.71 4.32 -11.74
N VAL A 57 3.00 4.55 -12.00
CA VAL A 57 3.73 5.72 -11.49
C VAL A 57 3.68 6.84 -12.54
N THR A 58 3.22 8.01 -12.14
CA THR A 58 3.01 9.17 -13.02
C THR A 58 3.55 10.47 -12.40
N ASP A 59 3.50 11.59 -13.14
CA ASP A 59 4.02 12.91 -12.69
C ASP A 59 5.48 12.83 -12.19
N ASN A 60 6.36 12.20 -12.99
CA ASN A 60 7.78 12.00 -12.68
C ASN A 60 8.04 11.40 -11.27
N GLY A 61 7.27 10.37 -10.89
CA GLY A 61 7.41 9.69 -9.59
C GLY A 61 6.53 10.25 -8.47
N ARG A 62 5.77 11.32 -8.72
CA ARG A 62 5.03 12.06 -7.66
C ARG A 62 3.59 11.60 -7.45
N THR A 63 3.02 10.87 -8.40
CA THR A 63 1.62 10.41 -8.32
C THR A 63 1.55 8.91 -8.59
N LEU A 64 1.08 8.17 -7.61
CA LEU A 64 0.81 6.74 -7.71
C LEU A 64 -0.65 6.53 -8.08
N ARG A 65 -0.91 5.78 -9.15
CA ARG A 65 -2.25 5.34 -9.50
C ARG A 65 -2.40 3.87 -9.17
N ILE A 66 -3.30 3.54 -8.24
CA ILE A 66 -3.48 2.17 -7.74
C ILE A 66 -4.87 1.67 -8.15
N THR A 67 -4.92 0.45 -8.68
CA THR A 67 -6.15 -0.24 -9.10
C THR A 67 -6.06 -1.71 -8.68
N GLY A 68 -7.17 -2.41 -8.41
CA GLY A 68 -7.12 -3.80 -7.93
C GLY A 68 -6.58 -3.95 -6.50
N ASN A 69 -6.12 -5.15 -6.12
CA ASN A 69 -5.79 -5.48 -4.71
C ASN A 69 -4.39 -5.15 -4.23
N SER A 70 -3.79 -4.11 -4.78
CA SER A 70 -2.38 -3.84 -4.53
C SER A 70 -2.14 -3.47 -3.05
N ARG A 71 -1.23 -4.20 -2.40
CA ARG A 71 -0.41 -3.62 -1.33
C ARG A 71 0.84 -3.07 -1.97
N VAL A 72 1.17 -1.82 -1.67
CA VAL A 72 2.24 -1.08 -2.35
C VAL A 72 3.17 -0.48 -1.31
N TYR A 73 4.47 -0.68 -1.50
CA TYR A 73 5.50 -0.15 -0.63
C TYR A 73 6.36 0.89 -1.37
N LEU A 74 6.76 1.94 -0.65
CA LEU A 74 7.80 2.86 -1.10
C LEU A 74 9.18 2.21 -0.82
N VAL A 75 10.00 2.09 -1.86
CA VAL A 75 11.31 1.42 -1.80
C VAL A 75 12.39 2.29 -2.43
N GLU A 76 13.64 2.09 -2.01
CA GLU A 76 14.81 2.74 -2.60
C GLU A 76 15.45 1.84 -3.68
N ASP A 77 15.97 2.45 -4.74
CA ASP A 77 16.77 1.79 -5.80
C ASP A 77 16.07 0.66 -6.60
N ALA A 78 14.74 0.53 -6.49
CA ALA A 78 14.00 -0.53 -7.16
C ALA A 78 13.97 -0.38 -8.70
N SER A 79 14.76 -1.20 -9.40
CA SER A 79 14.77 -1.28 -10.87
C SER A 79 14.98 -2.70 -11.40
N GLY A 80 14.10 -3.14 -12.30
CA GLY A 80 14.13 -4.49 -12.87
C GLY A 80 13.48 -5.55 -11.98
N ASN A 81 13.81 -6.82 -12.24
CA ASN A 81 13.38 -7.93 -11.39
C ASN A 81 14.30 -7.98 -10.16
N ILE A 82 13.80 -7.53 -9.02
CA ILE A 82 14.51 -7.54 -7.73
C ILE A 82 13.72 -8.44 -6.77
N GLU A 83 14.42 -9.37 -6.14
CA GLU A 83 13.89 -10.26 -5.11
C GLU A 83 13.68 -9.49 -3.80
N TRP A 84 12.73 -9.90 -2.93
CA TRP A 84 12.39 -9.06 -1.78
C TRP A 84 13.58 -8.70 -0.88
N GLN A 85 14.48 -9.65 -0.58
CA GLN A 85 15.65 -9.42 0.28
C GLN A 85 16.65 -8.36 -0.20
N ASP A 86 16.59 -7.98 -1.48
CA ASP A 86 17.50 -6.98 -2.07
C ASP A 86 16.87 -5.57 -2.07
N LEU A 87 15.60 -5.44 -1.68
CA LEU A 87 14.90 -4.16 -1.54
C LEU A 87 15.18 -3.50 -0.20
N LYS A 88 15.04 -2.17 -0.17
CA LYS A 88 15.08 -1.36 1.05
C LYS A 88 13.82 -0.51 1.13
N TYR A 89 13.16 -0.51 2.27
CA TYR A 89 12.00 0.35 2.49
C TYR A 89 12.42 1.81 2.71
N VAL A 90 11.68 2.75 2.12
CA VAL A 90 11.87 4.17 2.42
C VAL A 90 11.47 4.43 3.87
N ARG A 91 12.45 4.80 4.69
CA ARG A 91 12.24 5.14 6.11
C ARG A 91 11.92 6.63 6.26
N LEU A 92 10.76 6.96 6.85
CA LEU A 92 10.32 8.33 7.09
C LEU A 92 10.54 8.73 8.57
N PRO A 93 11.54 9.57 8.90
CA PRO A 93 11.73 10.07 10.25
C PRO A 93 10.69 11.17 10.57
N LEU A 94 9.57 10.79 11.19
CA LEU A 94 8.44 11.70 11.41
C LEU A 94 8.46 12.48 12.75
N LEU A 95 9.31 12.11 13.71
CA LEU A 95 9.35 12.81 15.00
C LEU A 95 9.74 14.29 14.81
N GLY A 96 8.84 15.20 15.21
CA GLY A 96 9.01 16.64 15.01
C GLY A 96 8.89 17.13 13.56
N SER A 97 8.47 16.26 12.63
CA SER A 97 8.24 16.58 11.22
C SER A 97 6.75 16.50 10.87
N SER A 98 6.38 17.02 9.70
CA SER A 98 5.04 16.90 9.14
C SER A 98 5.08 16.15 7.80
N LEU A 99 4.10 15.26 7.59
CA LEU A 99 3.85 14.58 6.32
C LEU A 99 2.58 15.16 5.69
N ALA A 100 2.61 15.42 4.38
CA ALA A 100 1.47 15.94 3.64
C ALA A 100 1.25 15.12 2.36
N PHE A 101 -0.01 14.85 2.04
CA PHE A 101 -0.40 14.07 0.87
C PHE A 101 -1.78 14.53 0.38
N SER A 102 -2.19 14.01 -0.77
CA SER A 102 -3.52 14.22 -1.36
C SER A 102 -3.95 12.92 -2.02
N ALA A 103 -5.19 12.49 -1.77
CA ALA A 103 -5.75 11.27 -2.32
C ALA A 103 -7.06 11.55 -3.05
N ASP A 104 -7.20 11.08 -4.29
CA ASP A 104 -8.47 11.03 -5.00
C ASP A 104 -9.19 9.70 -4.69
N ILE A 105 -10.02 9.75 -3.65
CA ILE A 105 -10.87 8.64 -3.22
C ILE A 105 -12.24 8.64 -3.91
N SER A 106 -12.51 9.50 -4.91
CA SER A 106 -13.86 9.67 -5.50
C SER A 106 -14.43 8.38 -6.11
N GLY A 107 -13.56 7.45 -6.52
CA GLY A 107 -13.91 6.12 -7.01
C GLY A 107 -14.12 5.04 -5.93
N ILE A 108 -13.73 5.28 -4.67
CA ILE A 108 -13.80 4.31 -3.57
C ILE A 108 -15.21 4.34 -2.99
N LYS A 109 -16.01 3.31 -3.24
CA LYS A 109 -17.41 3.24 -2.77
C LYS A 109 -17.52 2.53 -1.42
N CYS A 110 -18.73 2.50 -0.86
CA CYS A 110 -19.04 1.74 0.34
C CYS A 110 -18.49 0.30 0.25
N ASN A 111 -18.05 -0.23 1.38
CA ASN A 111 -17.40 -1.54 1.52
C ASN A 111 -16.02 -1.66 0.85
N CYS A 112 -15.50 -0.62 0.20
CA CYS A 112 -14.07 -0.50 -0.10
C CYS A 112 -13.37 0.38 0.94
N ASN A 113 -12.10 0.10 1.21
CA ASN A 113 -11.20 0.98 1.96
C ASN A 113 -10.03 1.39 1.03
N ALA A 114 -9.81 2.68 0.87
CA ALA A 114 -8.52 3.21 0.46
C ALA A 114 -7.83 3.72 1.72
N ALA A 115 -6.83 2.97 2.16
CA ALA A 115 -6.00 3.38 3.26
C ALA A 115 -4.66 3.99 2.78
N MET A 116 -4.02 4.76 3.66
CA MET A 116 -2.64 5.21 3.58
C MET A 116 -2.09 5.19 5.00
N TYR A 117 -1.16 4.27 5.31
CA TYR A 117 -0.63 4.10 6.65
C TYR A 117 0.87 3.90 6.67
N LEU A 118 1.43 3.96 7.88
CA LEU A 118 2.83 3.73 8.16
C LEU A 118 2.97 2.66 9.23
N VAL A 119 3.83 1.68 8.96
CA VAL A 119 4.08 0.53 9.84
C VAL A 119 5.55 0.42 10.16
N ALA A 120 5.87 0.00 11.38
CA ALA A 120 7.24 -0.21 11.86
C ALA A 120 7.86 -1.52 11.30
N LEU A 121 7.88 -1.66 9.98
CA LEU A 121 8.32 -2.86 9.26
C LEU A 121 9.77 -3.25 9.60
N PRO A 122 10.08 -4.56 9.72
CA PRO A 122 11.45 -5.04 9.58
C PRO A 122 11.97 -4.81 8.15
N GLU A 123 13.24 -5.12 7.89
CA GLU A 123 13.70 -5.22 6.50
C GLU A 123 13.15 -6.51 5.84
N PRO A 124 12.95 -6.51 4.50
CA PRO A 124 12.62 -7.73 3.75
C PRO A 124 13.68 -8.82 3.92
N GLN A 125 13.28 -10.09 3.84
CA GLN A 125 14.19 -11.24 3.88
C GLN A 125 13.54 -12.50 3.33
N ASN A 126 14.35 -13.45 2.84
CA ASN A 126 13.91 -14.78 2.38
C ASN A 126 12.79 -14.72 1.31
N ASP A 127 12.93 -13.84 0.32
CA ASP A 127 11.92 -13.52 -0.70
C ASP A 127 10.51 -13.17 -0.14
N ASN A 128 10.46 -12.49 1.00
CA ASN A 128 9.23 -11.97 1.59
C ASN A 128 9.35 -10.48 1.95
N SER A 129 8.25 -9.76 1.79
CA SER A 129 8.07 -8.37 2.26
C SER A 129 8.28 -8.22 3.77
N CYS A 130 8.09 -9.30 4.53
CA CYS A 130 8.06 -9.27 5.98
C CYS A 130 7.04 -8.29 6.57
N TYR A 131 5.92 -8.11 5.85
CA TYR A 131 4.79 -7.30 6.26
C TYR A 131 4.35 -7.55 7.71
N CYS A 132 4.05 -6.46 8.41
CA CYS A 132 3.40 -6.46 9.72
C CYS A 132 2.44 -5.26 9.84
N ASP A 133 1.45 -5.42 10.72
CA ASP A 133 0.50 -4.42 11.20
C ASP A 133 0.20 -4.70 12.68
N ILE A 134 -0.79 -4.04 13.29
CA ILE A 134 -1.13 -4.25 14.71
C ILE A 134 -1.68 -5.66 15.00
N THR A 135 -2.17 -6.37 13.98
CA THR A 135 -2.80 -7.70 14.10
C THR A 135 -1.90 -8.85 13.68
N TYR A 136 -0.91 -8.58 12.82
CA TYR A 136 -0.16 -9.61 12.09
C TYR A 136 1.33 -9.25 11.93
N GLY A 137 2.19 -10.27 11.90
CA GLY A 137 3.62 -10.09 11.62
C GLY A 137 4.19 -11.30 10.90
N MET A 138 4.52 -11.14 9.61
CA MET A 138 4.99 -12.23 8.74
C MET A 138 6.35 -12.80 9.18
N CYS A 139 7.28 -11.93 9.56
CA CYS A 139 8.66 -12.27 9.91
C CYS A 139 8.97 -12.09 11.41
N GLY A 140 7.95 -12.14 12.28
CA GLY A 140 8.12 -11.95 13.71
C GLY A 140 6.82 -11.67 14.43
N SER A 141 6.73 -10.50 15.06
CA SER A 141 5.56 -10.05 15.82
C SER A 141 4.80 -8.95 15.05
N PRO A 142 3.53 -8.67 15.42
CA PRO A 142 2.85 -7.43 15.08
C PRO A 142 3.71 -6.19 15.38
N CYS A 143 3.48 -5.11 14.65
CA CYS A 143 4.25 -3.88 14.75
C CYS A 143 3.37 -2.64 14.88
N VAL A 144 3.96 -1.53 15.34
CA VAL A 144 3.27 -0.24 15.50
C VAL A 144 2.75 0.23 14.14
N GLU A 145 1.51 0.72 14.14
CA GLU A 145 0.77 1.12 12.95
C GLU A 145 0.16 2.51 13.15
N LEU A 146 0.22 3.32 12.08
CA LEU A 146 -0.26 4.70 12.05
C LEU A 146 -1.08 4.91 10.78
N ASP A 147 -2.39 4.85 10.92
CA ASP A 147 -3.35 5.07 9.85
C ASP A 147 -3.56 6.56 9.63
N LEU A 148 -2.97 7.06 8.55
CA LEU A 148 -3.08 8.46 8.13
C LEU A 148 -4.33 8.69 7.25
N LEU A 149 -4.87 7.62 6.71
CA LEU A 149 -6.12 7.54 5.96
C LEU A 149 -6.63 6.10 6.07
N GLU A 150 -7.88 5.91 6.47
CA GLU A 150 -8.73 4.78 6.13
C GLU A 150 -10.05 5.37 5.63
N SER A 151 -10.41 5.19 4.38
CA SER A 151 -11.47 6.00 3.78
C SER A 151 -12.16 5.43 2.56
N ASN A 152 -13.41 5.85 2.39
CA ASN A 152 -14.16 5.83 1.14
C ASN A 152 -14.89 7.17 0.97
N VAL A 153 -15.68 7.34 -0.09
CA VAL A 153 -16.40 8.61 -0.35
C VAL A 153 -17.36 9.06 0.78
N GLU A 154 -17.74 8.18 1.71
CA GLU A 154 -18.68 8.48 2.80
C GLU A 154 -17.99 8.77 4.15
N VAL A 155 -16.79 8.23 4.39
CA VAL A 155 -16.13 8.27 5.71
C VAL A 155 -14.61 8.31 5.60
N ILE A 156 -13.97 8.95 6.58
CA ILE A 156 -12.53 8.96 6.81
C ILE A 156 -12.24 8.68 8.28
N GLN A 157 -11.26 7.83 8.55
CA GLN A 157 -10.69 7.56 9.87
C GLN A 157 -9.16 7.73 9.81
N THR A 158 -8.57 8.08 10.96
CA THR A 158 -7.13 8.12 11.19
C THR A 158 -6.85 7.60 12.60
N THR A 159 -5.96 6.63 12.75
CA THR A 159 -5.80 5.85 13.98
C THR A 159 -4.32 5.65 14.32
N VAL A 160 -4.02 5.46 15.60
CA VAL A 160 -2.70 5.05 16.09
C VAL A 160 -2.87 3.74 16.86
N HIS A 161 -2.01 2.78 16.58
CA HIS A 161 -2.10 1.40 17.05
C HIS A 161 -0.78 0.94 17.71
#